data_AF-A0A3C8C743-F1
#
_entry.id   AF-A0A3C8C743-F1
#
_cell.length_a   1.000
_cell.length_b   1.000
_cell.length_c   1.000
_cell.angle_alpha   90.00
_cell.angle_beta   90.00
_cell.angle_gamma   90.00
#
_symmetry.space_group_name_H-M   'P 1'
#
loop_
_entity.id
_entity.type
_entity.pdbx_description
1 polymer ?
#
loop_
_entity_poly.entity_id
_entity_poly.type
_entity_poly.pdbx_seq_one_letter_code
_entity_poly.pdbx_strand_id
1 'polypeptide(L)'
;MLSFPREKLPKNPKFLIIKLRSIGDVVYNTAVYTPLKKSFPGCHLTVLVEHFSLDLVRNHPDIDQVLCFEKKSWLHQLRFYYRLFANRYDVVIDMHEGTRGAVMCFVTQAPYRVGHKFAKRSFLYNVKLEFWDLKPKHPIDYQVALIKKMGVEFGEIAPSIHISEAAKIKAGELLQAEGIDPQEPFCILHPGAKIYDRWEAEKFAELADTIYFQHNMKTLLICGPGQKHLIDEIIPKIKNAPFAFLST
;
A
#
# COMPACT_ATOMS: atom_id res chain seq x y z
N MET A 1 -11.49 14.55 26.22
CA MET A 1 -10.90 13.97 25.00
C MET A 1 -9.44 13.72 25.25
N LEU A 2 -8.94 12.49 25.10
CA LEU A 2 -7.50 12.23 25.16
C LEU A 2 -6.89 12.71 23.83
N SER A 3 -6.25 13.87 23.84
CA SER A 3 -5.45 14.38 22.73
C SER A 3 -4.12 13.62 22.65
N PHE A 4 -3.55 13.53 21.45
CA PHE A 4 -2.19 13.03 21.28
C PHE A 4 -1.19 14.01 21.94
N PRO A 5 -0.34 13.56 22.89
CA PRO A 5 0.52 14.45 23.69
C PRO A 5 1.79 14.83 22.92
N ARG A 6 1.61 15.68 21.92
CA ARG A 6 2.63 16.11 20.96
C ARG A 6 3.83 16.77 21.64
N GLU A 7 3.57 17.54 22.69
CA GLU A 7 4.56 18.28 23.49
C GLU A 7 5.52 17.39 24.29
N LYS A 8 5.19 16.12 24.48
CA LYS A 8 5.99 15.16 25.26
C LYS A 8 6.94 14.33 24.40
N LEU A 9 6.90 14.49 23.09
CA LEU A 9 7.79 13.77 22.18
C LEU A 9 9.21 14.34 22.26
N PRO A 10 10.24 13.49 22.08
CA PRO A 10 11.61 13.99 21.93
C PRO A 10 11.73 14.87 20.67
N LYS A 11 12.82 15.65 20.58
CA LYS A 11 13.07 16.57 19.46
C LYS A 11 13.01 15.89 18.09
N ASN A 12 13.59 14.69 17.98
CA ASN A 12 13.64 13.87 16.75
C ASN A 12 12.96 12.52 17.03
N PRO A 13 11.63 12.45 17.04
CA PRO A 13 10.91 11.23 17.42
C PRO A 13 11.05 10.13 16.37
N LYS A 14 11.08 8.87 16.82
CA LYS A 14 11.09 7.68 15.97
C LYS A 14 9.68 7.09 15.86
N PHE A 15 9.07 7.25 14.69
CA PHE A 15 7.76 6.72 14.34
C PHE A 15 7.85 5.35 13.67
N LEU A 16 6.85 4.51 13.96
CA LEU A 16 6.52 3.32 13.18
C LEU A 16 5.06 3.39 12.73
N ILE A 17 4.80 3.35 11.42
CA ILE A 17 3.44 3.12 10.88
C ILE A 17 3.30 1.65 10.51
N ILE A 18 2.23 1.01 10.96
CA ILE A 18 1.93 -0.39 10.65
C ILE A 18 0.74 -0.45 9.69
N LYS A 19 0.99 -0.91 8.46
CA LYS A 19 -0.03 -1.18 7.45
C LYS A 19 0.30 -2.45 6.66
N LEU A 20 -0.13 -3.60 7.18
CA LEU A 20 0.28 -4.90 6.64
C LEU A 20 -0.38 -5.24 5.29
N ARG A 21 -1.66 -4.91 5.10
CA ARG A 21 -2.47 -5.22 3.91
C ARG A 21 -3.71 -4.32 3.84
N SER A 22 -4.44 -4.25 2.73
CA SER A 22 -4.16 -4.78 1.37
C SER A 22 -3.33 -3.80 0.50
N ILE A 23 -2.94 -4.17 -0.73
CA ILE A 23 -2.19 -3.30 -1.66
C ILE A 23 -2.85 -1.92 -1.77
N GLY A 24 -4.16 -1.88 -2.05
CA GLY A 24 -4.90 -0.62 -2.17
C GLY A 24 -4.87 0.21 -0.88
N ASP A 25 -4.98 -0.45 0.28
CA ASP A 25 -4.91 0.27 1.56
C ASP A 25 -3.51 0.81 1.87
N VAL A 26 -2.45 0.13 1.40
CA VAL A 26 -1.08 0.64 1.51
C VAL A 26 -0.89 1.83 0.57
N VAL A 27 -1.46 1.80 -0.65
CA VAL A 27 -1.49 2.97 -1.54
C VAL A 27 -2.14 4.16 -0.83
N TYR A 28 -3.32 4.01 -0.24
CA TYR A 28 -3.95 5.09 0.52
C TYR A 28 -3.11 5.56 1.72
N ASN A 29 -2.38 4.65 2.36
CA ASN A 29 -1.51 4.97 3.49
C ASN A 29 -0.32 5.87 3.08
N THR A 30 0.12 5.85 1.83
CA THR A 30 1.19 6.75 1.36
C THR A 30 0.87 8.24 1.52
N ALA A 31 -0.42 8.60 1.47
CA ALA A 31 -0.87 9.98 1.61
C ALA A 31 -0.54 10.61 2.98
N VAL A 32 -0.19 9.82 3.99
CA VAL A 32 0.10 10.33 5.34
C VAL A 32 1.59 10.51 5.63
N TYR A 33 2.51 10.00 4.80
CA TYR A 33 3.94 10.00 5.11
C TYR A 33 4.55 11.41 5.03
N THR A 34 4.35 12.11 3.92
CA THR A 34 4.84 13.48 3.75
C THR A 34 4.24 14.47 4.76
N PRO A 35 2.91 14.48 5.00
CA PRO A 35 2.32 15.35 6.03
C PRO A 35 2.86 15.08 7.43
N LEU A 36 3.09 13.80 7.77
CA LEU A 36 3.68 13.42 9.05
C LEU A 36 5.12 13.95 9.18
N LYS A 37 5.97 13.74 8.17
CA LYS A 37 7.35 14.27 8.14
C LYS A 37 7.40 15.79 8.23
N LYS A 38 6.53 16.50 7.50
CA LYS A 38 6.41 17.97 7.57
C LYS A 38 5.98 18.44 8.96
N SER A 39 5.05 17.72 9.57
CA SER A 39 4.56 18.05 10.91
C SER A 39 5.58 17.73 12.00
N PHE A 40 6.48 16.77 11.81
CA PHE A 40 7.52 16.43 12.76
C PHE A 40 8.92 16.52 12.10
N PRO A 41 9.43 17.74 11.85
CA PRO A 41 10.73 17.91 11.20
C PRO A 41 11.84 17.17 11.97
N GLY A 42 12.65 16.40 11.25
CA GLY A 42 13.74 15.61 11.84
C GLY A 42 13.31 14.28 12.47
N CYS A 43 12.02 13.90 12.41
CA CYS A 43 11.59 12.58 12.86
C CYS A 43 12.15 11.47 11.96
N HIS A 44 12.31 10.27 12.52
CA HIS A 44 12.55 9.06 11.76
C HIS A 44 11.22 8.34 11.54
N LEU A 45 10.88 8.04 10.29
CA LEU A 45 9.68 7.32 9.89
C LEU A 45 10.04 5.93 9.37
N THR A 46 9.67 4.93 10.16
CA THR A 46 9.66 3.53 9.71
C THR A 46 8.25 3.13 9.27
N VAL A 47 8.14 2.43 8.14
CA VAL A 47 6.86 1.87 7.66
C VAL A 47 6.94 0.35 7.63
N LEU A 48 5.93 -0.32 8.18
CA LEU A 48 5.82 -1.78 8.23
C LEU A 48 4.70 -2.27 7.32
N VAL A 49 5.08 -3.06 6.31
CA VAL A 49 4.18 -3.68 5.32
C VAL A 49 4.45 -5.19 5.19
N GLU A 50 3.54 -5.94 4.56
CA GLU A 50 3.83 -7.29 4.07
C GLU A 50 4.53 -7.22 2.68
N HIS A 51 5.23 -8.29 2.29
CA HIS A 51 6.08 -8.35 1.08
C HIS A 51 5.43 -7.82 -0.20
N PHE A 52 4.15 -8.14 -0.44
CA PHE A 52 3.45 -7.73 -1.67
C PHE A 52 3.22 -6.21 -1.80
N SER A 53 3.43 -5.43 -0.73
CA SER A 53 3.32 -3.96 -0.75
C SER A 53 4.67 -3.26 -0.53
N LEU A 54 5.76 -4.02 -0.41
CA LEU A 54 7.10 -3.48 -0.16
C LEU A 54 7.49 -2.44 -1.22
N ASP A 55 7.26 -2.77 -2.48
CA ASP A 55 7.70 -1.96 -3.62
C ASP A 55 6.90 -0.66 -3.78
N LEU A 56 5.71 -0.56 -3.16
CA LEU A 56 4.91 0.67 -3.12
C LEU A 56 5.52 1.75 -2.24
N VAL A 57 6.25 1.35 -1.19
CA VAL A 57 6.71 2.27 -0.14
C VAL A 57 8.23 2.40 -0.06
N ARG A 58 9.00 1.40 -0.50
CA ARG A 58 10.48 1.37 -0.32
C ARG A 58 11.25 2.55 -0.93
N ASN A 59 10.69 3.20 -1.94
CA ASN A 59 11.31 4.32 -2.65
C ASN A 59 10.70 5.68 -2.26
N HIS A 60 9.79 5.72 -1.28
CA HIS A 60 9.16 6.96 -0.88
C HIS A 60 10.16 7.87 -0.16
N PRO A 61 10.35 9.15 -0.58
CA PRO A 61 11.42 10.01 -0.07
C PRO A 61 11.30 10.36 1.41
N ASP A 62 10.07 10.38 1.93
CA ASP A 62 9.77 10.67 3.33
C ASP A 62 9.85 9.45 4.26
N ILE A 63 10.23 8.26 3.77
CA ILE A 63 10.39 7.06 4.60
C ILE A 63 11.88 6.78 4.79
N ASP A 64 12.34 6.72 6.05
CA ASP A 64 13.74 6.43 6.36
C ASP A 64 14.03 4.92 6.42
N GLN A 65 13.01 4.11 6.74
CA GLN A 65 13.15 2.66 6.80
C GLN A 65 11.84 1.96 6.46
N VAL A 66 11.92 0.90 5.65
CA VAL A 66 10.81 -0.03 5.47
C VAL A 66 11.13 -1.36 6.13
N LEU A 67 10.20 -1.85 6.94
CA LEU A 67 10.22 -3.20 7.48
C LEU A 67 9.22 -4.07 6.71
N CYS A 68 9.71 -5.17 6.16
CA CYS A 68 8.90 -6.16 5.48
C CYS A 68 8.59 -7.33 6.43
N PHE A 69 7.32 -7.54 6.75
CA PHE A 69 6.87 -8.72 7.46
C PHE A 69 6.58 -9.88 6.49
N GLU A 70 7.17 -11.03 6.78
CA GLU A 70 6.99 -12.25 5.99
C GLU A 70 6.50 -13.40 6.89
N LYS A 71 5.48 -14.11 6.44
CA LYS A 71 4.93 -15.29 7.14
C LYS A 71 5.80 -16.52 6.87
N LYS A 72 7.05 -16.47 7.32
CA LYS A 72 8.03 -17.57 7.28
C LYS A 72 7.96 -18.42 8.56
N SER A 73 8.98 -19.23 8.80
CA SER A 73 9.08 -20.08 10.00
C SER A 73 8.93 -19.28 11.31
N TRP A 74 8.54 -19.98 12.37
CA TRP A 74 8.31 -19.37 13.69
C TRP A 74 9.53 -18.60 14.21
N LEU A 75 10.76 -19.12 14.02
CA LEU A 75 12.00 -18.43 14.41
C LEU A 75 12.17 -17.09 13.68
N HIS A 76 11.85 -17.04 12.38
CA HIS A 76 11.92 -15.79 11.61
C HIS A 76 10.93 -14.76 12.14
N GLN A 77 9.71 -15.19 12.46
CA GLN A 77 8.71 -14.31 13.04
C GLN A 77 9.15 -13.81 14.43
N LEU A 78 9.68 -14.68 15.30
CA LEU A 78 10.19 -14.26 16.61
C LEU A 78 11.32 -13.25 16.51
N ARG A 79 12.29 -13.47 15.61
CA ARG A 79 13.37 -12.52 15.32
C ARG A 79 12.81 -11.18 14.84
N PHE A 80 11.76 -11.21 14.02
CA PHE A 80 11.08 -10.00 13.56
C PHE A 80 10.42 -9.23 14.70
N TYR A 81 9.68 -9.92 15.58
CA TYR A 81 9.08 -9.29 16.77
C TYR A 81 10.13 -8.72 17.73
N TYR A 82 11.23 -9.45 17.94
CA TYR A 82 12.37 -8.92 18.71
C TYR A 82 12.95 -7.67 18.07
N ARG A 83 13.10 -7.65 16.74
CA ARG A 83 13.54 -6.45 16.00
C ARG A 83 12.58 -5.27 16.18
N LEU A 84 11.27 -5.50 16.22
CA LEU A 84 10.29 -4.43 16.50
C LEU A 84 10.50 -3.82 17.89
N PHE A 85 10.71 -4.66 18.91
CA PHE A 85 11.00 -4.21 20.27
C PHE A 85 12.37 -3.50 20.37
N ALA A 86 13.42 -4.08 19.79
CA ALA A 86 14.78 -3.57 19.86
C ALA A 86 14.98 -2.22 19.14
N ASN A 87 14.09 -1.87 18.21
CA ASN A 87 14.18 -0.60 17.47
C ASN A 87 13.80 0.64 18.29
N ARG A 88 13.19 0.48 19.48
CA ARG A 88 12.86 1.57 20.42
C ARG A 88 12.15 2.76 19.76
N TYR A 89 10.92 2.54 19.32
CA TYR A 89 10.07 3.60 18.77
C TYR A 89 9.50 4.48 19.89
N ASP A 90 9.36 5.76 19.62
CA ASP A 90 8.66 6.71 20.51
C ASP A 90 7.14 6.61 20.27
N VAL A 91 6.76 6.49 18.99
CA VAL A 91 5.37 6.46 18.56
C VAL A 91 5.16 5.32 17.56
N VAL A 92 4.16 4.48 17.81
CA VAL A 92 3.73 3.44 16.89
C VAL A 92 2.26 3.64 16.55
N ILE A 93 1.96 3.73 15.27
CA ILE A 93 0.63 4.02 14.75
C ILE A 93 0.13 2.76 14.04
N ASP A 94 -0.86 2.08 14.61
CA ASP A 94 -1.51 0.95 13.95
C ASP A 94 -2.62 1.45 13.02
N MET A 95 -2.35 1.42 11.72
CA MET A 95 -3.29 1.76 10.65
C MET A 95 -3.83 0.50 9.94
N HIS A 96 -3.46 -0.68 10.44
CA HIS A 96 -3.93 -1.96 9.94
C HIS A 96 -5.22 -2.42 10.62
N GLU A 97 -5.41 -2.08 11.90
CA GLU A 97 -6.59 -2.37 12.74
C GLU A 97 -6.93 -3.87 12.93
N GLY A 98 -6.11 -4.77 12.37
CA GLY A 98 -6.19 -6.21 12.58
C GLY A 98 -5.41 -6.68 13.81
N THR A 99 -5.73 -7.89 14.30
CA THR A 99 -5.05 -8.49 15.47
C THR A 99 -3.53 -8.49 15.37
N ARG A 100 -2.97 -8.77 14.19
CA ARG A 100 -1.51 -8.82 13.99
C ARG A 100 -0.88 -7.43 14.11
N GLY A 101 -1.51 -6.40 13.54
CA GLY A 101 -1.05 -5.01 13.65
C GLY A 101 -1.05 -4.55 15.12
N ALA A 102 -2.12 -4.86 15.84
CA ALA A 102 -2.25 -4.49 17.24
C ALA A 102 -1.21 -5.19 18.13
N VAL A 103 -0.94 -6.48 17.90
CA VAL A 103 0.11 -7.23 18.60
C VAL A 103 1.50 -6.69 18.27
N MET A 104 1.79 -6.42 17.00
CA MET A 104 3.07 -5.82 16.59
C MET A 104 3.27 -4.44 17.23
N CYS A 105 2.22 -3.62 17.27
CA CYS A 105 2.20 -2.34 17.96
C CYS A 105 2.50 -2.51 19.46
N PHE A 106 1.82 -3.44 20.13
CA PHE A 106 2.03 -3.72 21.55
C PHE A 106 3.47 -4.18 21.88
N VAL A 107 4.01 -5.11 21.09
CA VAL A 107 5.34 -5.70 21.31
C VAL A 107 6.46 -4.66 21.23
N THR A 108 6.27 -3.56 20.50
CA THR A 108 7.26 -2.47 20.44
C THR A 108 7.57 -1.84 21.79
N GLN A 109 6.63 -1.91 22.74
CA GLN A 109 6.69 -1.22 24.03
C GLN A 109 6.92 0.30 23.92
N ALA A 110 6.56 0.89 22.77
CA ALA A 110 6.69 2.33 22.56
C ALA A 110 5.85 3.13 23.57
N PRO A 111 6.33 4.27 24.08
CA PRO A 111 5.57 5.14 24.99
C PRO A 111 4.20 5.54 24.44
N TYR A 112 4.08 5.76 23.12
CA TYR A 112 2.82 6.09 22.48
C TYR A 112 2.45 5.06 21.42
N ARG A 113 1.47 4.21 21.76
CA ARG A 113 0.86 3.23 20.86
C ARG A 113 -0.51 3.74 20.47
N VAL A 114 -0.57 4.30 19.26
CA VAL A 114 -1.72 4.98 18.68
C VAL A 114 -2.54 3.99 17.85
N GLY A 115 -3.85 4.02 18.03
CA GLY A 115 -4.78 3.30 17.17
C GLY A 115 -6.21 3.80 17.34
N HIS A 116 -7.10 3.31 16.48
CA HIS A 116 -8.51 3.67 16.52
C HIS A 116 -9.18 3.12 17.80
N LYS A 117 -9.89 3.99 18.52
CA LYS A 117 -10.54 3.70 19.82
C LYS A 117 -11.51 2.53 19.75
N PHE A 118 -12.23 2.40 18.64
CA PHE A 118 -13.24 1.36 18.41
C PHE A 118 -12.70 0.11 17.71
N ALA A 119 -11.39 0.02 17.46
CA ALA A 119 -10.78 -1.19 16.94
C ALA A 119 -10.95 -2.37 17.93
N LYS A 120 -11.17 -3.58 17.41
CA LYS A 120 -11.42 -4.81 18.20
C LYS A 120 -10.33 -5.10 19.26
N ARG A 121 -9.11 -4.62 19.04
CA ARG A 121 -7.95 -4.81 19.93
C ARG A 121 -7.45 -3.50 20.53
N SER A 122 -8.31 -2.49 20.66
CA SER A 122 -7.91 -1.16 21.16
C SER A 122 -7.33 -1.16 22.58
N PHE A 123 -7.57 -2.20 23.37
CA PHE A 123 -6.94 -2.39 24.69
C PHE A 123 -5.40 -2.53 24.62
N LEU A 124 -4.83 -2.86 23.45
CA LEU A 124 -3.38 -2.92 23.23
C LEU A 124 -2.74 -1.53 23.00
N TYR A 125 -3.56 -0.52 22.72
CA TYR A 125 -3.15 0.86 22.52
C TYR A 125 -3.32 1.65 23.82
N ASN A 126 -2.38 2.56 24.10
CA ASN A 126 -2.51 3.52 25.19
C ASN A 126 -2.93 4.91 24.73
N VAL A 127 -2.83 5.21 23.42
CA VAL A 127 -3.41 6.39 22.79
C VAL A 127 -4.53 5.94 21.85
N LYS A 128 -5.77 6.17 22.27
CA LYS A 128 -6.98 5.72 21.55
C LYS A 128 -7.68 6.92 20.94
N LEU A 129 -7.57 7.07 19.63
CA LEU A 129 -8.15 8.20 18.91
C LEU A 129 -9.48 7.81 18.28
N GLU A 130 -10.45 8.71 18.30
CA GLU A 130 -11.68 8.63 17.52
C GLU A 130 -11.76 9.84 16.59
N PHE A 131 -12.38 9.67 15.44
CA PHE A 131 -12.38 10.67 14.38
C PHE A 131 -13.73 10.81 13.66
N TRP A 132 -14.82 10.43 14.33
CA TRP A 132 -16.17 10.55 13.78
C TRP A 132 -16.56 12.00 13.43
N ASP A 133 -16.02 12.97 14.17
CA ASP A 133 -16.20 14.39 13.91
C ASP A 133 -15.58 14.86 12.58
N LEU A 134 -14.59 14.13 12.07
CA LEU A 134 -13.98 14.38 10.76
C LEU A 134 -14.79 13.79 9.59
N LYS A 135 -15.84 13.00 9.87
CA LYS A 135 -16.78 12.42 8.89
C LYS A 135 -16.09 11.79 7.66
N PRO A 136 -15.15 10.84 7.83
CA PRO A 136 -14.47 10.19 6.72
C PRO A 136 -15.46 9.44 5.81
N LYS A 137 -15.29 9.53 4.49
CA LYS A 137 -16.20 8.92 3.49
C LYS A 137 -15.50 7.85 2.67
N HIS A 138 -14.26 8.08 2.28
CA HIS A 138 -13.45 7.20 1.44
C HIS A 138 -12.38 6.48 2.27
N PRO A 139 -11.86 5.32 1.82
CA PRO A 139 -10.83 4.58 2.55
C PRO A 139 -9.59 5.42 2.94
N ILE A 140 -9.16 6.34 2.07
CA ILE A 140 -8.06 7.28 2.34
C ILE A 140 -8.40 8.25 3.48
N ASP A 141 -9.66 8.69 3.61
CA ASP A 141 -10.08 9.62 4.65
C ASP A 141 -9.90 9.00 6.03
N TYR A 142 -10.15 7.69 6.19
CA TYR A 142 -9.91 7.00 7.46
C TYR A 142 -8.42 7.00 7.84
N GLN A 143 -7.53 6.82 6.87
CA GLN A 143 -6.08 6.87 7.10
C GLN A 143 -5.66 8.29 7.53
N VAL A 144 -6.14 9.30 6.81
CA VAL A 144 -5.85 10.71 7.08
C VAL A 144 -6.45 11.17 8.41
N ALA A 145 -7.67 10.75 8.73
CA ALA A 145 -8.41 11.19 9.92
C ALA A 145 -7.69 10.80 11.21
N LEU A 146 -7.14 9.58 11.28
CA LEU A 146 -6.34 9.13 12.42
C LEU A 146 -5.10 10.03 12.62
N ILE A 147 -4.43 10.39 11.54
CA ILE A 147 -3.21 11.21 11.57
C ILE A 147 -3.55 12.69 11.86
N LYS A 148 -4.65 13.23 11.32
CA LYS A 148 -5.18 14.55 11.68
C LYS A 148 -5.43 14.67 13.18
N LYS A 149 -5.94 13.60 13.83
CA LYS A 149 -6.15 13.57 15.29
C LYS A 149 -4.85 13.60 16.11
N MET A 150 -3.70 13.40 15.48
CA MET A 150 -2.39 13.61 16.09
C MET A 150 -1.89 15.06 15.94
N GLY A 151 -2.71 15.97 15.41
CA GLY A 151 -2.35 17.37 15.15
C GLY A 151 -1.47 17.54 13.91
N VAL A 152 -1.62 16.66 12.92
CA VAL A 152 -0.95 16.77 11.61
C VAL A 152 -1.86 17.51 10.65
N GLU A 153 -1.32 18.54 10.02
CA GLU A 153 -2.02 19.30 8.99
C GLU A 153 -1.83 18.65 7.62
N PHE A 154 -2.87 18.72 6.79
CA PHE A 154 -2.89 18.17 5.44
C PHE A 154 -3.23 19.29 4.47
N GLY A 155 -2.45 19.38 3.38
CA GLY A 155 -2.84 20.13 2.19
C GLY A 155 -3.73 19.25 1.30
N GLU A 156 -3.35 19.14 0.02
CA GLU A 156 -3.97 18.18 -0.89
C GLU A 156 -3.73 16.74 -0.41
N ILE A 157 -4.80 15.95 -0.37
CA ILE A 157 -4.76 14.54 0.03
C ILE A 157 -4.73 13.69 -1.23
N ALA A 158 -3.56 13.13 -1.53
CA ALA A 158 -3.38 12.19 -2.62
C ALA A 158 -2.37 11.10 -2.23
N PRO A 159 -2.57 9.83 -2.65
CA PRO A 159 -1.52 8.82 -2.62
C PRO A 159 -0.28 9.26 -3.39
N SER A 160 0.90 8.84 -2.93
CA SER A 160 2.17 9.07 -3.61
C SER A 160 2.95 7.77 -3.73
N ILE A 161 3.16 7.31 -4.98
CA ILE A 161 3.97 6.13 -5.29
C ILE A 161 5.21 6.60 -6.04
N HIS A 162 6.38 6.21 -5.54
CA HIS A 162 7.66 6.56 -6.13
C HIS A 162 8.27 5.34 -6.82
N ILE A 163 8.36 5.40 -8.14
CA ILE A 163 8.93 4.32 -8.96
C ILE A 163 10.41 4.61 -9.17
N SER A 164 11.28 3.65 -8.82
CA SER A 164 12.72 3.79 -9.03
C SER A 164 13.11 3.72 -10.50
N GLU A 165 14.22 4.35 -10.88
CA GLU A 165 14.74 4.28 -12.25
C GLU A 165 15.02 2.84 -12.69
N ALA A 166 15.56 1.99 -11.80
CA ALA A 166 15.75 0.57 -12.09
C ALA A 166 14.43 -0.16 -12.41
N ALA A 167 13.32 0.20 -11.75
CA ALA A 167 12.01 -0.37 -12.05
C ALA A 167 11.46 0.14 -13.40
N LYS A 168 11.70 1.40 -13.75
CA LYS A 168 11.34 1.95 -15.07
C LYS A 168 12.10 1.27 -16.20
N ILE A 169 13.42 1.09 -16.04
CA ILE A 169 14.26 0.37 -17.01
C ILE A 169 13.75 -1.06 -17.20
N LYS A 170 13.57 -1.79 -16.10
CA LYS A 170 13.05 -3.16 -16.14
C LYS A 170 11.67 -3.25 -16.79
N ALA A 171 10.78 -2.29 -16.52
CA ALA A 171 9.48 -2.24 -17.18
C ALA A 171 9.61 -2.05 -18.70
N GLY A 172 10.51 -1.16 -19.15
CA GLY A 172 10.81 -0.99 -20.57
C GLY A 172 11.34 -2.26 -21.23
N GLU A 173 12.27 -2.97 -20.58
CA GLU A 173 12.82 -4.24 -21.07
C GLU A 173 11.73 -5.31 -21.19
N LEU A 174 10.84 -5.41 -20.20
CA LEU A 174 9.72 -6.36 -20.22
C LEU A 174 8.72 -6.05 -21.33
N LEU A 175 8.39 -4.78 -21.55
CA LEU A 175 7.50 -4.36 -22.64
C LEU A 175 8.11 -4.71 -24.00
N GLN A 176 9.38 -4.39 -24.22
CA GLN A 176 10.07 -4.67 -25.48
C GLN A 176 10.17 -6.18 -25.75
N ALA A 177 10.46 -6.99 -24.73
CA ALA A 177 10.51 -8.45 -24.86
C ALA A 177 9.18 -9.05 -25.32
N GLU A 178 8.06 -8.43 -24.95
CA GLU A 178 6.70 -8.83 -25.34
C GLU A 178 6.19 -8.09 -26.60
N GLY A 179 7.06 -7.39 -27.33
CA GLY A 179 6.70 -6.70 -28.58
C GLY A 179 5.88 -5.42 -28.41
N ILE A 180 5.86 -4.84 -27.21
CA ILE A 180 5.29 -3.53 -26.91
C ILE A 180 6.42 -2.49 -26.93
N ASP A 181 6.35 -1.52 -27.84
CA ASP A 181 7.24 -0.37 -27.80
C ASP A 181 6.75 0.61 -26.71
N PRO A 182 7.54 0.92 -25.68
CA PRO A 182 7.17 1.89 -24.65
C PRO A 182 6.93 3.31 -25.18
N GLN A 183 7.37 3.64 -26.41
CA GLN A 183 7.13 4.92 -27.07
C GLN A 183 5.80 4.97 -27.82
N GLU A 184 5.18 3.81 -28.09
CA GLU A 184 3.88 3.73 -28.74
C GLU A 184 2.75 3.68 -27.69
N PRO A 185 1.56 4.21 -28.00
CA PRO A 185 0.41 4.07 -27.13
C PRO A 185 -0.07 2.61 -27.06
N PHE A 186 -0.28 2.11 -25.84
CA PHE A 186 -0.85 0.79 -25.58
C PHE A 186 -1.81 0.84 -24.39
N CYS A 187 -2.71 -0.15 -24.30
CA CYS A 187 -3.64 -0.28 -23.18
C CYS A 187 -3.31 -1.51 -22.34
N ILE A 188 -3.32 -1.37 -21.01
CA ILE A 188 -3.15 -2.49 -20.09
C ILE A 188 -4.53 -2.97 -19.63
N LEU A 189 -4.83 -4.25 -19.83
CA LEU A 189 -6.02 -4.90 -19.29
C LEU A 189 -5.64 -5.88 -18.18
N HIS A 190 -6.24 -5.69 -17.00
CA HIS A 190 -6.04 -6.56 -15.85
C HIS A 190 -7.38 -7.18 -15.39
N PRO A 191 -7.72 -8.39 -15.85
CA PRO A 191 -9.00 -9.06 -15.53
C PRO A 191 -9.04 -9.70 -14.13
N GLY A 192 -7.95 -9.63 -13.38
CA GLY A 192 -7.83 -10.23 -12.06
C GLY A 192 -8.71 -9.53 -11.03
N ALA A 193 -9.73 -10.22 -10.53
CA ALA A 193 -10.57 -9.74 -9.42
C ALA A 193 -11.06 -10.90 -8.54
N LYS A 194 -11.76 -10.57 -7.45
CA LYS A 194 -12.55 -11.56 -6.71
C LYS A 194 -13.68 -12.04 -7.59
N ILE A 195 -14.13 -13.29 -7.40
CA ILE A 195 -15.03 -13.97 -8.34
C ILE A 195 -16.30 -13.17 -8.69
N TYR A 196 -16.87 -12.45 -7.72
CA TYR A 196 -18.09 -11.65 -7.88
C TYR A 196 -17.85 -10.24 -8.46
N ASP A 197 -16.60 -9.78 -8.50
CA ASP A 197 -16.17 -8.51 -9.09
C ASP A 197 -15.53 -8.72 -10.49
N ARG A 198 -15.51 -9.96 -11.00
CA ARG A 198 -14.90 -10.30 -12.31
C ARG A 198 -15.86 -9.95 -13.43
N TRP A 199 -15.31 -9.28 -14.45
CA TRP A 199 -15.97 -9.10 -15.73
C TRP A 199 -15.75 -10.33 -16.62
N GLU A 200 -16.70 -10.61 -17.50
CA GLU A 200 -16.69 -11.81 -18.35
C GLU A 200 -15.55 -11.78 -19.38
N ALA A 201 -14.98 -12.95 -19.66
CA ALA A 201 -13.84 -13.09 -20.57
C ALA A 201 -14.16 -12.59 -21.99
N GLU A 202 -15.37 -12.86 -22.48
CA GLU A 202 -15.90 -12.39 -23.76
C GLU A 202 -15.86 -10.87 -23.85
N LYS A 203 -16.18 -10.17 -22.76
CA LYS A 203 -16.25 -8.71 -22.75
C LYS A 203 -14.86 -8.08 -22.70
N PHE A 204 -13.90 -8.69 -21.98
CA PHE A 204 -12.49 -8.28 -22.06
C PHE A 204 -11.91 -8.46 -23.46
N ALA A 205 -12.26 -9.56 -24.15
CA ALA A 205 -11.83 -9.79 -25.52
C ALA A 205 -12.45 -8.76 -26.49
N GLU A 206 -13.76 -8.49 -26.37
CA GLU A 206 -14.44 -7.44 -27.12
C GLU A 206 -13.84 -6.06 -26.86
N LEU A 207 -13.45 -5.77 -25.61
CA LEU A 207 -12.78 -4.52 -25.25
C LEU A 207 -11.41 -4.40 -25.92
N ALA A 208 -10.61 -5.47 -25.95
CA ALA A 208 -9.32 -5.47 -26.63
C ALA A 208 -9.47 -5.18 -28.13
N ASP A 209 -10.43 -5.85 -28.79
CA ASP A 209 -10.77 -5.59 -30.21
C ASP A 209 -11.24 -4.14 -30.41
N THR A 210 -12.10 -3.63 -29.52
CA THR A 210 -12.62 -2.26 -29.59
C THR A 210 -11.50 -1.22 -29.45
N ILE A 211 -10.59 -1.40 -28.50
CA ILE A 211 -9.42 -0.52 -28.29
C ILE A 211 -8.55 -0.50 -29.55
N TYR A 212 -8.30 -1.65 -30.15
CA TYR A 212 -7.53 -1.73 -31.37
C TYR A 212 -8.23 -1.01 -32.54
N PHE A 213 -9.52 -1.27 -32.78
CA PHE A 213 -10.23 -0.66 -33.90
C PHE A 213 -10.44 0.84 -33.76
N GLN A 214 -10.65 1.34 -32.54
CA GLN A 214 -10.95 2.75 -32.30
C GLN A 214 -9.69 3.61 -32.10
N HIS A 215 -8.62 3.02 -31.56
CA HIS A 215 -7.43 3.78 -31.16
C HIS A 215 -6.12 3.27 -31.78
N ASN A 216 -6.16 2.20 -32.58
CA ASN A 216 -4.99 1.54 -33.15
C ASN A 216 -3.93 1.19 -32.07
N MET A 217 -4.39 0.83 -30.87
CA MET A 217 -3.55 0.51 -29.72
C MET A 217 -3.44 -1.00 -29.53
N LYS A 218 -2.21 -1.47 -29.24
CA LYS A 218 -1.98 -2.84 -28.76
C LYS A 218 -2.50 -2.99 -27.33
N THR A 219 -2.94 -4.20 -27.00
CA THR A 219 -3.37 -4.54 -25.63
C THR A 219 -2.32 -5.38 -24.92
N LEU A 220 -1.90 -4.95 -23.73
CA LEU A 220 -1.09 -5.75 -22.80
C LEU A 220 -2.00 -6.37 -21.74
N LEU A 221 -2.11 -7.70 -21.76
CA LEU A 221 -2.82 -8.46 -20.76
C LEU A 221 -1.88 -8.74 -19.58
N ILE A 222 -2.33 -8.44 -18.36
CA ILE A 222 -1.60 -8.76 -17.12
C ILE A 222 -2.49 -9.47 -16.10
N CYS A 223 -1.91 -10.35 -15.31
CA CYS A 223 -2.61 -11.02 -14.22
C CYS A 223 -1.73 -11.19 -12.99
N GLY A 224 -2.35 -11.27 -11.80
CA GLY A 224 -1.61 -11.58 -10.59
C GLY A 224 -1.22 -13.08 -10.51
N PRO A 225 -0.39 -13.45 -9.52
CA PRO A 225 0.01 -14.83 -9.30
C PRO A 225 -1.19 -15.79 -9.18
N GLY A 226 -1.14 -16.90 -9.93
CA GLY A 226 -2.22 -17.91 -9.95
C GLY A 226 -3.46 -17.53 -10.76
N GLN A 227 -3.47 -16.37 -11.43
CA GLN A 227 -4.62 -15.89 -12.23
C GLN A 227 -4.45 -16.05 -13.74
N LYS A 228 -3.41 -16.76 -14.20
CA LYS A 228 -3.14 -16.99 -15.63
C LYS A 228 -4.33 -17.62 -16.36
N HIS A 229 -5.08 -18.50 -15.69
CA HIS A 229 -6.30 -19.11 -16.24
C HIS A 229 -7.32 -18.07 -16.76
N LEU A 230 -7.41 -16.88 -16.14
CA LEU A 230 -8.29 -15.81 -16.61
C LEU A 230 -7.84 -15.26 -17.97
N ILE A 231 -6.54 -15.18 -18.20
CA ILE A 231 -5.99 -14.73 -19.48
C ILE A 231 -6.17 -15.82 -20.55
N ASP A 232 -5.96 -17.08 -20.17
CA ASP A 232 -6.15 -18.23 -21.04
C ASP A 232 -7.63 -18.36 -21.49
N GLU A 233 -8.58 -17.88 -20.69
CA GLU A 233 -10.00 -17.78 -21.07
C GLU A 233 -10.28 -16.62 -22.06
N ILE A 234 -9.52 -15.53 -21.99
CA ILE A 234 -9.73 -14.32 -22.82
C ILE A 234 -9.08 -14.45 -24.19
N ILE A 235 -7.83 -14.90 -24.26
CA ILE A 235 -7.03 -14.93 -25.49
C ILE A 235 -7.76 -15.58 -26.68
N PRO A 236 -8.38 -16.77 -26.54
CA PRO A 236 -9.06 -17.43 -27.66
C PRO A 236 -10.30 -16.67 -28.19
N LYS A 237 -10.78 -15.67 -27.44
CA LYS A 237 -11.98 -14.89 -27.78
C LYS A 237 -11.65 -13.56 -28.47
N ILE A 238 -10.38 -13.13 -28.44
CA ILE A 238 -9.91 -11.93 -29.16
C ILE A 238 -9.88 -12.26 -30.66
N LYS A 239 -10.49 -11.42 -31.49
CA LYS A 239 -10.62 -11.72 -32.93
C LYS A 239 -9.51 -11.10 -33.75
N ASN A 240 -9.18 -9.83 -33.51
CA ASN A 240 -8.33 -9.05 -34.42
C ASN A 240 -7.25 -8.23 -33.70
N ALA A 241 -7.46 -7.85 -32.43
CA ALA A 241 -6.51 -7.01 -31.73
C ALA A 241 -5.15 -7.70 -31.54
N PRO A 242 -4.04 -7.03 -31.89
CA PRO A 242 -2.72 -7.46 -31.46
C PRO A 242 -2.63 -7.34 -29.92
N PHE A 243 -2.17 -8.40 -29.29
CA PHE A 243 -2.00 -8.44 -27.84
C PHE A 243 -0.64 -9.00 -27.44
N ALA A 244 -0.21 -8.61 -26.25
CA ALA A 244 0.90 -9.19 -25.51
C ALA A 244 0.39 -9.71 -24.16
N PHE A 245 1.06 -10.70 -23.58
CA PHE A 245 0.73 -11.19 -22.25
C PHE A 245 1.97 -11.19 -21.36
N LEU A 246 1.91 -10.44 -20.26
CA LEU A 246 2.99 -10.40 -19.27
C LEU A 246 2.53 -11.10 -17.99
N SER A 247 3.18 -12.22 -17.69
CA SER A 247 3.00 -12.95 -16.44
C SER A 247 3.92 -12.35 -15.37
N THR A 248 3.35 -11.67 -14.37
CA THR A 248 4.08 -11.19 -13.17
C THR A 248 4.10 -12.20 -12.04
#